data_AF-A0A2T6B8P3-F1
#
_entry.id   AF-A0A2T6B8P3-F1
#
_cell.length_a   1.000
_cell.length_b   1.000
_cell.length_c   1.000
_cell.angle_alpha   90.00
_cell.angle_beta   90.00
_cell.angle_gamma   90.00
#
_symmetry.space_group_name_H-M   'P 1'
#
loop_
_entity.id
_entity.type
_entity.pdbx_description
1 polymer ?
#
loop_
_entity_poly.entity_id
_entity_poly.type
_entity_poly.pdbx_seq_one_letter_code
_entity_poly.pdbx_strand_id
1 'polypeptide(L)'
;MMRPPKESFTPTGVTLIYPVPEDADGFYQRLLLSGLRLAPVPVHVSLSPVNGRNVLVARNEACTGYLFATDGIEAPESDLFRFLSQELSNGERLTISGRYAPDPGTVIETESHFLMLGGRLMTSERRVMTGPGGERTLLRSRSDLSHDNIVPLAVRGELAGVSP
;
A
#
# COMPACT_ATOMS: atom_id res chain seq x y z
N MET A 1 -22.47 -34.65 16.01
CA MET A 1 -21.14 -34.01 16.08
C MET A 1 -21.25 -32.61 15.49
N MET A 2 -21.20 -31.57 16.31
CA MET A 2 -21.12 -30.19 15.82
C MET A 2 -19.74 -29.99 15.20
N ARG A 3 -19.67 -29.54 13.95
CA ARG A 3 -18.41 -29.08 13.36
C ARG A 3 -17.96 -27.85 14.16
N PRO A 4 -16.68 -27.74 14.52
CA PRO A 4 -16.18 -26.48 15.09
C PRO A 4 -16.49 -25.35 14.10
N PRO A 5 -16.84 -24.15 14.59
CA PRO A 5 -16.98 -22.99 13.71
C PRO A 5 -15.70 -22.89 12.88
N LYS A 6 -15.84 -22.81 11.55
CA LYS A 6 -14.71 -22.50 10.68
C LYS A 6 -14.10 -21.23 11.23
N GLU A 7 -12.86 -21.30 11.71
CA GLU A 7 -12.07 -20.10 11.98
C GLU A 7 -12.24 -19.20 10.77
N SER A 8 -12.82 -18.01 11.01
CA SER A 8 -12.91 -16.99 9.98
C SER A 8 -11.47 -16.70 9.58
N PHE A 9 -11.05 -17.24 8.44
CA PHE A 9 -9.76 -16.91 7.87
C PHE A 9 -9.81 -15.42 7.54
N THR A 10 -9.33 -14.58 8.44
CA THR A 10 -9.15 -13.16 8.18
C THR A 10 -7.97 -13.08 7.23
N PRO A 11 -8.19 -12.72 5.95
CA PRO A 11 -7.12 -12.75 4.99
C PRO A 11 -6.04 -11.73 5.39
N THR A 12 -4.82 -12.21 5.58
CA THR A 12 -3.70 -11.36 5.97
C THR A 12 -3.23 -10.55 4.77
N GLY A 13 -3.28 -9.23 4.89
CA GLY A 13 -2.69 -8.32 3.92
C GLY A 13 -1.17 -8.30 4.02
N VAL A 14 -0.50 -7.96 2.92
CA VAL A 14 0.95 -7.84 2.82
C VAL A 14 1.32 -6.57 2.06
N THR A 15 2.32 -5.84 2.58
CA THR A 15 3.00 -4.75 1.88
C THR A 15 4.49 -5.08 1.80
N LEU A 16 5.07 -4.94 0.60
CA LEU A 16 6.48 -5.17 0.30
C LEU A 16 7.09 -3.89 -0.28
N ILE A 17 8.31 -3.56 0.14
CA ILE A 17 9.13 -2.50 -0.51
C ILE A 17 10.46 -3.13 -0.96
N TYR A 18 10.80 -2.98 -2.25
CA TYR A 18 12.04 -3.51 -2.80
C TYR A 18 12.47 -2.87 -4.13
N PRO A 19 13.77 -2.85 -4.46
CA PRO A 19 14.86 -3.08 -3.53
C PRO A 19 14.90 -1.95 -2.50
N VAL A 20 15.23 -2.32 -1.27
CA VAL A 20 15.61 -1.35 -0.24
C VAL A 20 17.12 -1.10 -0.37
N PRO A 21 17.60 0.13 -0.14
CA PRO A 21 19.04 0.42 -0.08
C PRO A 21 19.81 -0.52 0.88
N GLU A 22 21.14 -0.54 0.78
CA GLU A 22 21.99 -1.38 1.62
C GLU A 22 21.75 -1.11 3.12
N ASP A 23 21.57 0.15 3.49
CA ASP A 23 21.11 0.60 4.82
C ASP A 23 19.58 0.46 4.95
N ALA A 24 19.11 -0.77 5.06
CA ALA A 24 17.68 -1.05 5.09
C ALA A 24 17.00 -0.63 6.40
N ASP A 25 17.71 -0.75 7.53
CA ASP A 25 17.23 -0.26 8.83
C ASP A 25 17.11 1.26 8.84
N GLY A 26 18.13 1.98 8.35
CA GLY A 26 18.08 3.43 8.27
C GLY A 26 17.04 3.91 7.26
N PHE A 27 16.85 3.22 6.12
CA PHE A 27 15.74 3.49 5.21
C PHE A 27 14.38 3.37 5.93
N TYR A 28 14.18 2.30 6.71
CA TYR A 28 12.94 2.14 7.45
C TYR A 28 12.74 3.22 8.51
N GLN A 29 13.78 3.62 9.23
CA GLN A 29 13.70 4.74 10.18
C GLN A 29 13.34 6.06 9.48
N ARG A 30 13.94 6.35 8.32
CA ARG A 30 13.61 7.56 7.53
C ARG A 30 12.18 7.51 6.97
N LEU A 31 11.69 6.33 6.56
CA LEU A 31 10.29 6.13 6.20
C LEU A 31 9.36 6.46 7.38
N LEU A 32 9.72 6.05 8.60
CA LEU A 32 8.92 6.38 9.78
C LEU A 32 8.98 7.87 10.12
N LEU A 33 10.15 8.50 10.02
CA LEU A 33 10.34 9.92 10.29
C LEU A 33 9.66 10.81 9.24
N SER A 34 9.48 10.34 8.01
CA SER A 34 8.74 11.08 6.97
C SER A 34 7.23 11.12 7.19
N GLY A 35 6.73 10.40 8.20
CA GLY A 35 5.31 10.27 8.49
C GLY A 35 4.60 9.18 7.69
N LEU A 36 5.34 8.42 6.87
CA LEU A 36 4.80 7.31 6.09
C LEU A 36 4.80 5.99 6.88
N ARG A 37 3.81 5.14 6.63
CA ARG A 37 3.59 3.86 7.32
C ARG A 37 3.17 2.78 6.32
N LEU A 38 3.48 1.51 6.63
CA LEU A 38 3.12 0.36 5.78
C LEU A 38 1.67 -0.14 6.01
N ALA A 39 1.03 0.36 7.07
CA ALA A 39 -0.33 0.08 7.50
C ALA A 39 -0.86 1.27 8.34
N PRO A 40 -2.18 1.45 8.46
CA PRO A 40 -2.78 2.50 9.28
C PRO A 40 -2.63 2.26 10.79
N VAL A 41 -2.27 1.04 11.19
CA VAL A 41 -1.97 0.65 12.57
C VAL A 41 -0.51 0.20 12.67
N PRO A 42 0.11 0.24 13.88
CA PRO A 42 1.43 -0.33 14.07
C PRO A 42 1.48 -1.81 13.66
N VAL A 43 2.44 -2.16 12.82
CA VAL A 43 2.66 -3.53 12.34
C VAL A 43 4.11 -3.92 12.50
N HIS A 44 4.35 -5.21 12.74
CA HIS A 44 5.71 -5.74 12.71
C HIS A 44 6.23 -5.72 11.27
N VAL A 45 7.43 -5.16 11.11
CA VAL A 45 8.13 -5.08 9.83
C VAL A 45 9.39 -5.94 9.93
N SER A 46 9.58 -6.80 8.95
CA SER A 46 10.78 -7.63 8.84
C SER A 46 11.58 -7.27 7.61
N LEU A 47 12.90 -7.30 7.74
CA LEU A 47 13.82 -7.26 6.61
C LEU A 47 14.11 -8.68 6.14
N SER A 48 13.93 -8.93 4.85
CA SER A 48 14.17 -10.23 4.23
C SER A 48 15.08 -10.09 3.01
N PRO A 49 16.21 -10.80 2.96
CA PRO A 49 17.04 -10.85 1.76
C PRO A 49 16.38 -11.76 0.72
N VAL A 50 16.07 -11.23 -0.47
CA VAL A 50 15.53 -11.99 -1.60
C VAL A 50 16.43 -11.75 -2.81
N ASN A 51 17.02 -12.81 -3.36
CA ASN A 51 17.95 -12.75 -4.51
C ASN A 51 19.07 -11.70 -4.33
N GLY A 52 19.63 -11.62 -3.11
CA GLY A 52 20.69 -10.67 -2.77
C GLY A 52 20.24 -9.20 -2.62
N ARG A 53 18.93 -8.95 -2.51
CA ARG A 53 18.37 -7.61 -2.31
C ARG A 53 17.56 -7.57 -1.02
N ASN A 54 17.64 -6.45 -0.31
CA ASN A 54 16.85 -6.21 0.88
C ASN A 54 15.39 -5.92 0.50
N VAL A 55 14.46 -6.58 1.18
CA VAL A 55 13.02 -6.38 1.06
C VAL A 55 12.46 -6.04 2.44
N LEU A 56 11.76 -4.92 2.56
CA LEU A 56 10.93 -4.65 3.73
C LEU A 56 9.58 -5.34 3.55
N VAL A 57 9.15 -6.08 4.55
CA VAL A 57 7.93 -6.89 4.54
C VAL A 57 7.09 -6.53 5.76
N ALA A 58 5.86 -6.08 5.54
CA ALA A 58 4.85 -5.95 6.58
C ALA A 58 3.67 -6.89 6.29
N ARG A 59 3.17 -7.56 7.33
CA ARG A 59 2.05 -8.51 7.22
C ARG A 59 1.03 -8.25 8.33
N ASN A 60 -0.18 -7.89 7.95
CA ASN A 60 -1.31 -7.64 8.84
C ASN A 60 -2.60 -7.49 8.01
N GLU A 61 -3.77 -7.66 8.63
CA GLU A 61 -5.07 -7.39 7.99
C GLU A 61 -5.19 -5.98 7.40
N ALA A 62 -4.49 -4.99 7.96
CA ALA A 62 -4.51 -3.60 7.53
C ALA A 62 -3.48 -3.26 6.43
N CYS A 63 -2.61 -4.21 6.03
CA CYS A 63 -1.63 -3.98 4.95
C CYS A 63 -2.29 -4.10 3.57
N THR A 64 -2.03 -3.16 2.66
CA THR A 64 -2.70 -3.07 1.36
C THR A 64 -1.75 -2.94 0.15
N GLY A 65 -0.45 -2.81 0.39
CA GLY A 65 0.52 -2.44 -0.64
C GLY A 65 0.61 -0.93 -0.91
N TYR A 66 -0.03 -0.11 -0.09
CA TYR A 66 0.13 1.34 -0.10
C TYR A 66 0.88 1.82 1.12
N LEU A 67 1.40 3.05 1.04
CA LEU A 67 1.87 3.77 2.20
C LEU A 67 0.77 4.67 2.74
N PHE A 68 0.69 4.74 4.06
CA PHE A 68 -0.27 5.50 4.83
C PHE A 68 0.41 6.68 5.50
N ALA A 69 -0.31 7.79 5.67
CA ALA A 69 0.10 8.88 6.52
C ALA A 69 -0.17 8.54 8.00
N THR A 70 0.29 9.39 8.92
CA THR A 70 0.18 9.18 10.37
C THR A 70 -1.24 9.18 10.89
N ASP A 71 -2.18 9.74 10.15
CA ASP A 71 -3.62 9.74 10.45
C ASP A 71 -4.33 8.45 10.03
N GLY A 72 -3.60 7.50 9.42
CA GLY A 72 -4.13 6.22 8.94
C GLY A 72 -4.83 6.31 7.58
N ILE A 73 -4.76 7.46 6.90
CA ILE A 73 -5.26 7.64 5.54
C ILE A 73 -4.14 7.25 4.55
N GLU A 74 -4.51 6.75 3.37
CA GLU A 74 -3.54 6.53 2.29
C GLU A 74 -2.75 7.83 2.03
N ALA A 75 -1.42 7.74 2.09
CA ALA A 75 -0.56 8.91 2.02
C ALA A 75 -0.75 9.65 0.68
N PRO A 76 -0.84 10.99 0.67
CA PRO A 76 -0.88 11.76 -0.57
C PRO A 76 0.31 11.46 -1.48
N GLU A 77 0.11 11.49 -2.78
CA GLU A 77 1.19 11.27 -3.76
C GLU A 77 2.37 12.21 -3.55
N SER A 78 2.10 13.47 -3.19
CA SER A 78 3.14 14.47 -2.91
C SER A 78 4.07 14.08 -1.79
N ASP A 79 3.57 13.42 -0.74
CA ASP A 79 4.38 13.05 0.43
C ASP A 79 5.23 11.82 0.13
N LEU A 80 4.65 10.85 -0.58
CA LEU A 80 5.39 9.71 -1.13
C LEU A 80 6.53 10.19 -2.05
N PHE A 81 6.25 11.09 -2.98
CA PHE A 81 7.24 11.57 -3.94
C PHE A 81 8.32 12.38 -3.27
N ARG A 82 7.98 13.20 -2.26
CA ARG A 82 8.95 13.93 -1.45
C ARG A 82 9.92 12.97 -0.77
N PHE A 83 9.42 11.93 -0.12
CA PHE A 83 10.25 10.90 0.52
C PHE A 83 11.15 10.18 -0.50
N LEU A 84 10.57 9.66 -1.59
CA LEU A 84 11.33 8.92 -2.61
C LEU A 84 12.38 9.78 -3.31
N SER A 85 12.14 11.09 -3.46
CA SER A 85 13.13 12.00 -4.04
C SER A 85 14.38 12.20 -3.17
N GLN A 86 14.27 11.92 -1.87
CA GLN A 86 15.39 11.98 -0.92
C GLN A 86 16.11 10.63 -0.80
N GLU A 87 15.39 9.53 -0.99
CA GLU A 87 15.94 8.18 -0.86
C GLU A 87 16.53 7.60 -2.15
N LEU A 88 16.07 8.05 -3.33
CA LEU A 88 16.51 7.51 -4.61
C LEU A 88 17.50 8.44 -5.32
N SER A 89 18.66 7.90 -5.66
CA SER A 89 19.64 8.53 -6.55
C SER A 89 19.26 8.34 -8.02
N ASN A 90 19.85 9.14 -8.91
CA ASN A 90 19.60 9.04 -10.35
C ASN A 90 19.93 7.63 -10.88
N GLY A 91 18.96 6.99 -11.53
CA GLY A 91 19.04 5.61 -12.04
C GLY A 91 18.52 4.55 -11.05
N GLU A 92 18.24 4.92 -9.80
CA GLU A 92 17.70 4.00 -8.81
C GLU A 92 16.19 3.83 -8.93
N ARG A 93 15.73 2.64 -8.53
CA ARG A 93 14.33 2.24 -8.58
C ARG A 93 13.88 1.63 -7.27
N LEU A 94 12.59 1.75 -7.02
CA LEU A 94 11.92 1.13 -5.89
C LEU A 94 10.53 0.69 -6.33
N THR A 95 10.11 -0.47 -5.84
CA THR A 95 8.79 -1.05 -6.05
C THR A 95 8.11 -1.17 -4.69
N ILE A 96 6.86 -0.73 -4.63
CA ILE A 96 5.95 -1.03 -3.53
C ILE A 96 4.90 -1.97 -4.08
N SER A 97 4.77 -3.15 -3.50
CA SER A 97 3.73 -4.09 -3.88
C SER A 97 2.93 -4.55 -2.68
N GLY A 98 1.72 -5.02 -2.94
CA GLY A 98 0.95 -5.64 -1.90
C GLY A 98 -0.15 -6.54 -2.42
N ARG A 99 -0.71 -7.25 -1.46
CA ARG A 99 -1.80 -8.20 -1.67
C ARG A 99 -2.67 -8.21 -0.44
N TYR A 100 -3.96 -7.99 -0.62
CA TYR A 100 -4.94 -7.97 0.45
C TYR A 100 -6.30 -8.42 -0.06
N ALA A 101 -7.23 -8.65 0.86
CA ALA A 101 -8.58 -9.09 0.53
C ALA A 101 -9.58 -8.26 1.36
N PRO A 102 -10.23 -7.26 0.75
CA PRO A 102 -11.17 -6.40 1.45
C PRO A 102 -12.44 -7.15 1.87
N ASP A 103 -12.81 -8.19 1.11
CA ASP A 103 -14.02 -8.99 1.31
C ASP A 103 -13.72 -10.49 1.06
N PRO A 104 -14.52 -11.41 1.62
CA PRO A 104 -14.40 -12.84 1.35
C PRO A 104 -14.46 -13.16 -0.15
N GLY A 105 -13.46 -13.87 -0.65
CA GLY A 105 -13.38 -14.28 -2.07
C GLY A 105 -12.82 -13.21 -3.01
N THR A 106 -12.56 -11.99 -2.52
CA THR A 106 -11.92 -10.93 -3.31
C THR A 106 -10.45 -10.80 -2.94
N VAL A 107 -9.57 -10.67 -3.93
CA VAL A 107 -8.14 -10.39 -3.72
C VAL A 107 -7.75 -9.19 -4.57
N ILE A 108 -7.09 -8.21 -3.95
CA ILE A 108 -6.50 -7.08 -4.65
C ILE A 108 -4.99 -7.23 -4.59
N GLU A 109 -4.36 -7.13 -5.76
CA GLU A 109 -2.92 -7.08 -5.93
C GLU A 109 -2.52 -5.71 -6.47
N THR A 110 -1.52 -5.11 -5.84
CA THR A 110 -1.06 -3.75 -6.11
C THR A 110 0.42 -3.76 -6.39
N GLU A 111 0.85 -2.97 -7.37
CA GLU A 111 2.26 -2.83 -7.72
C GLU A 111 2.50 -1.41 -8.20
N SER A 112 3.44 -0.71 -7.56
CA SER A 112 3.83 0.66 -7.88
C SER A 112 5.34 0.68 -8.09
N HIS A 113 5.78 1.13 -9.26
CA HIS A 113 7.18 1.23 -9.63
C HIS A 113 7.60 2.69 -9.70
N PHE A 114 8.72 2.99 -9.06
CA PHE A 114 9.32 4.31 -9.01
C PHE A 114 10.74 4.25 -9.58
N LEU A 115 11.09 5.21 -10.43
CA LEU A 115 12.43 5.37 -11.03
C LEU A 115 12.84 6.83 -10.95
N MET A 116 14.00 7.11 -10.38
CA MET A 116 14.59 8.45 -10.42
C MET A 116 15.41 8.60 -11.71
N LEU A 117 15.04 9.56 -12.57
CA LEU A 117 15.75 9.82 -13.82
C LEU A 117 15.84 11.33 -14.11
N GLY A 118 17.07 11.85 -14.23
CA GLY A 118 17.33 13.26 -14.50
C GLY A 118 16.78 14.20 -13.42
N GLY A 119 16.77 13.77 -12.16
CA GLY A 119 16.18 14.53 -11.04
C GLY A 119 14.65 14.56 -11.03
N ARG A 120 14.00 13.69 -11.82
CA ARG A 120 12.54 13.53 -11.86
C ARG A 120 12.17 12.12 -11.44
N LEU A 121 11.12 12.02 -10.63
CA LEU A 121 10.55 10.74 -10.27
C LEU A 121 9.54 10.31 -11.35
N MET A 122 9.81 9.19 -12.00
CA MET A 122 8.87 8.50 -12.88
C MET A 122 8.11 7.45 -12.07
N THR A 123 6.81 7.35 -12.29
CA THR A 123 5.94 6.37 -11.62
C THR A 123 5.14 5.54 -12.63
N SER A 124 4.87 4.29 -12.27
CA SER A 124 3.92 3.41 -12.95
C SER A 124 3.21 2.55 -11.93
N GLU A 125 1.88 2.55 -11.94
CA GLU A 125 1.08 1.84 -10.95
C GLU A 125 0.08 0.88 -11.61
N ARG A 126 -0.13 -0.26 -10.95
CA ARG A 126 -1.09 -1.28 -11.36
C ARG A 126 -1.84 -1.79 -10.15
N ARG A 127 -3.17 -1.86 -10.27
CA ARG A 127 -4.06 -2.42 -9.26
C ARG A 127 -5.02 -3.39 -9.92
N VAL A 128 -5.04 -4.65 -9.48
CA VAL A 128 -5.89 -5.70 -10.06
C VAL A 128 -6.72 -6.31 -8.95
N MET A 129 -8.04 -6.28 -9.13
CA MET A 129 -8.98 -7.03 -8.30
C MET A 129 -9.29 -8.36 -8.98
N THR A 130 -9.21 -9.45 -8.22
CA THR A 130 -9.71 -10.77 -8.58
C THR A 130 -10.90 -11.07 -7.70
N GLY A 131 -12.09 -11.23 -8.26
CA GLY A 131 -13.29 -11.51 -7.48
C GLY A 131 -13.53 -13.01 -7.25
N PRO A 132 -14.61 -13.38 -6.53
CA PRO A 132 -14.86 -14.75 -6.10
C PRO A 132 -15.02 -15.77 -7.24
N GLY A 133 -15.41 -15.33 -8.43
CA GLY A 133 -15.53 -16.15 -9.64
C GLY A 133 -14.23 -16.25 -10.45
N GLY A 134 -13.15 -15.62 -9.99
CA GLY A 134 -11.86 -15.56 -10.70
C GLY A 134 -11.77 -14.47 -11.77
N GLU A 135 -12.84 -13.68 -11.95
CA GLU A 135 -12.83 -12.51 -12.83
C GLU A 135 -11.80 -11.48 -12.38
N ARG A 136 -11.09 -10.89 -13.35
CA ARG A 136 -10.02 -9.92 -13.10
C ARG A 136 -10.42 -8.56 -13.63
N THR A 137 -10.41 -7.56 -12.76
CA THR A 137 -10.72 -6.17 -13.08
C THR A 137 -9.52 -5.30 -12.77
N LEU A 138 -9.10 -4.48 -13.74
CA LEU A 138 -8.11 -3.43 -13.49
C LEU A 138 -8.80 -2.29 -12.73
N LEU A 139 -8.30 -1.98 -11.54
CA LEU A 139 -8.75 -0.84 -10.77
C LEU A 139 -7.98 0.41 -11.25
N ARG A 140 -8.58 1.59 -11.08
CA ARG A 140 -7.90 2.86 -11.40
C ARG A 140 -6.61 3.01 -10.61
N SER A 141 -5.58 3.57 -11.25
CA SER A 141 -4.33 3.92 -10.58
C SER A 141 -4.51 5.12 -9.65
N ARG A 142 -3.59 5.35 -8.70
CA ARG A 142 -3.62 6.60 -7.92
C ARG A 142 -3.30 7.79 -8.80
N SER A 143 -2.42 7.60 -9.78
CA SER A 143 -2.08 8.64 -10.76
C SER A 143 -3.27 9.11 -11.60
N ASP A 144 -4.35 8.32 -11.68
CA ASP A 144 -5.61 8.73 -12.33
C ASP A 144 -6.53 9.55 -11.40
N LEU A 145 -6.19 9.67 -10.10
CA LEU A 145 -6.89 10.51 -9.14
C LEU A 145 -6.34 11.94 -9.24
N SER A 146 -6.92 12.76 -10.12
CA SER A 146 -6.73 14.21 -10.04
C SER A 146 -7.45 14.76 -8.80
N HIS A 147 -7.02 15.92 -8.29
CA HIS A 147 -7.72 16.63 -7.20
C HIS A 147 -9.22 16.79 -7.48
N ASP A 148 -9.61 16.96 -8.74
CA ASP A 148 -11.01 17.11 -9.18
C ASP A 148 -11.83 15.81 -9.13
N ASN A 149 -11.16 14.66 -8.97
CA ASN A 149 -11.75 13.32 -9.04
C ASN A 149 -11.53 12.51 -7.74
N ILE A 150 -11.03 13.15 -6.68
CA ILE A 150 -11.02 12.59 -5.33
C ILE A 150 -12.48 12.54 -4.87
N VAL A 151 -13.12 11.37 -5.02
CA VAL A 151 -14.40 11.13 -4.35
C VAL A 151 -14.07 11.12 -2.86
N PRO A 152 -14.64 12.02 -2.03
CA PRO A 152 -14.52 11.90 -0.60
C PRO A 152 -15.03 10.51 -0.25
N LEU A 153 -14.20 9.69 0.41
CA LEU A 153 -14.68 8.47 1.04
C LEU A 153 -15.86 8.89 1.90
N ALA A 154 -17.07 8.59 1.42
CA ALA A 154 -18.27 8.85 2.19
C ALA A 154 -18.06 8.12 3.50
N VAL A 155 -17.86 8.88 4.58
CA VAL A 155 -17.90 8.39 5.93
C VAL A 155 -19.27 7.71 6.02
N ARG A 156 -19.29 6.37 5.96
CA ARG A 156 -20.46 5.60 6.33
C ARG A 156 -20.64 5.79 7.83
N GLY A 157 -21.30 6.88 8.18
CA GLY A 157 -21.87 7.18 9.47
C GLY A 157 -23.27 7.69 9.22
N GLU A 158 -24.25 6.82 9.39
CA GLU A 158 -25.67 7.16 9.43
C GLU A 158 -25.93 8.27 10.46
N LEU A 159 -26.58 9.36 10.06
CA LEU A 159 -27.50 10.17 10.89
C LEU A 159 -28.46 10.89 9.90
N ALA A 160 -29.70 10.42 9.73
CA ALA A 160 -30.87 10.66 10.58
C ALA A 160 -31.59 11.99 10.25
N GLY A 161 -32.76 11.90 9.59
CA GLY A 161 -33.69 13.01 9.35
C GLY A 161 -33.11 14.09 8.43
N VAL A 162 -33.84 14.84 7.63
CA VAL A 162 -35.08 15.55 7.91
C VAL A 162 -35.60 15.98 6.53
N SER A 163 -36.86 15.70 6.24
CA SER A 163 -37.62 16.44 5.23
C SER A 163 -37.88 17.87 5.71
N PRO A 164 -37.91 18.83 4.79
CA PRO A 164 -39.03 19.72 4.65
C PRO A 164 -39.90 19.34 3.46
#